data_AF-Q4SZL2-F1
#
_entry.id   AF-Q4SZL2-F1
#
_cell.length_a   1.000
_cell.length_b   1.000
_cell.length_c   1.000
_cell.angle_alpha   90.00
_cell.angle_beta   90.00
_cell.angle_gamma   90.00
#
_symmetry.space_group_name_H-M   'P 1'
#
loop_
_entity.id
_entity.type
_entity.pdbx_description
1 polymer ?
#
loop_
_entity_poly.entity_id
_entity_poly.type
_entity_poly.pdbx_seq_one_letter_code
_entity_poly.pdbx_strand_id
1 'polypeptide(L)' 'MAWAPNNCKLAVCTADRVVLLFDENGEKRDKFSTKPVASKYGKQSYVVTAMAFSPDSTKIAIGQSDNVIFVYRIGEDW' A
#
# COMPACT_ATOMS: atom_id res chain seq x y z
N MET A 1 -8.25 0.98 2.66
CA MET A 1 -8.30 0.12 1.46
C MET A 1 -8.41 1.02 0.25
N ALA A 2 -7.89 0.62 -0.92
CA ALA A 2 -8.00 1.39 -2.15
C ALA A 2 -8.06 0.44 -3.37
N TRP A 3 -8.95 0.74 -4.31
CA TRP A 3 -8.97 0.10 -5.64
C TRP A 3 -8.09 0.88 -6.61
N ALA A 4 -7.41 0.16 -7.49
CA ALA A 4 -6.75 0.74 -8.65
C ALA A 4 -7.80 1.21 -9.67
N PRO A 5 -7.57 2.33 -10.37
CA PRO A 5 -8.50 2.84 -11.38
C PRO A 5 -8.85 1.87 -12.52
N ASN A 6 -7.96 0.91 -12.82
CA ASN A 6 -8.23 -0.16 -13.80
C ASN A 6 -9.14 -1.29 -13.28
N ASN A 7 -9.54 -1.26 -12.00
CA ASN A 7 -10.34 -2.29 -11.32
C ASN A 7 -9.70 -3.69 -11.25
N CYS A 8 -8.41 -3.84 -11.58
CA CYS A 8 -7.71 -5.13 -11.53
C CYS A 8 -6.94 -5.36 -10.22
N LYS A 9 -6.79 -4.32 -9.38
CA LYS A 9 -5.97 -4.41 -8.16
C LYS A 9 -6.67 -3.77 -6.98
N LEU A 10 -6.70 -4.49 -5.86
CA LEU A 10 -7.20 -4.01 -4.58
C LEU A 10 -6.07 -4.04 -3.54
N ALA A 11 -5.81 -2.90 -2.91
CA ALA A 11 -4.86 -2.78 -1.81
C ALA A 11 -5.58 -2.67 -0.46
N VAL A 12 -5.23 -3.56 0.46
CA VAL A 12 -5.75 -3.58 1.84
C VAL A 12 -4.58 -3.48 2.81
N CYS A 13 -4.57 -2.46 3.66
CA CYS A 13 -3.57 -2.36 4.73
C CYS A 13 -4.11 -3.03 5.99
N THR A 14 -3.31 -3.89 6.60
CA THR A 14 -3.61 -4.51 7.90
C THR A 14 -3.14 -3.64 9.06
N ALA A 15 -3.60 -3.94 10.27
CA ALA A 15 -3.13 -3.30 11.51
C ALA A 15 -1.62 -3.50 11.74
N ASP A 16 -1.03 -4.56 11.18
CA ASP A 16 0.40 -4.84 11.25
C ASP A 16 1.25 -4.00 10.27
N ARG A 17 0.62 -3.09 9.51
CA ARG A 17 1.22 -2.27 8.44
C ARG A 17 1.80 -3.11 7.30
N VAL A 18 1.10 -4.20 7.00
CA VAL A 18 1.32 -4.98 5.78
C VAL A 18 0.23 -4.60 4.80
N VAL A 19 0.63 -4.23 3.59
CA VAL A 19 -0.28 -4.03 2.47
C VAL A 19 -0.41 -5.36 1.74
N LEU A 20 -1.64 -5.83 1.65
CA LEU A 20 -2.03 -6.99 0.87
C LEU A 20 -2.57 -6.50 -0.46
N LEU A 21 -2.18 -7.18 -1.54
CA LEU A 21 -2.65 -6.91 -2.89
C LEU A 21 -3.50 -8.09 -3.36
N PHE A 22 -4.68 -7.78 -3.85
CA PHE A 22 -5.64 -8.73 -4.40
C PHE A 22 -5.94 -8.37 -5.85
N ASP A 23 -6.28 -9.38 -6.64
CA ASP A 23 -6.84 -9.19 -7.98
C ASP A 23 -8.36 -8.94 -7.95
N GLU A 24 -8.94 -8.75 -9.13
CA GLU A 24 -10.37 -8.53 -9.33
C GLU A 24 -11.25 -9.70 -8.87
N ASN A 25 -10.71 -10.92 -8.78
CA ASN A 25 -11.41 -12.11 -8.32
C ASN A 25 -11.31 -12.29 -6.79
N GLY A 26 -10.59 -11.39 -6.11
CA GLY A 26 -10.34 -11.47 -4.67
C GLY A 26 -9.22 -12.44 -4.30
N GLU A 27 -8.44 -12.94 -5.26
CA GLU A 27 -7.27 -13.75 -4.96
C GLU A 27 -6.13 -12.85 -4.50
N LYS A 28 -5.47 -13.26 -3.42
CA LYS A 28 -4.30 -12.54 -2.93
C LYS A 28 -3.12 -12.84 -3.85
N ARG A 29 -2.60 -11.81 -4.51
CA ARG A 29 -1.48 -11.89 -5.45
C ARG A 29 -0.14 -11.60 -4.79
N ASP A 30 -0.09 -10.59 -3.92
CA ASP A 30 1.17 -10.16 -3.31
C ASP A 30 0.97 -9.48 -1.95
N LYS A 31 2.08 -9.17 -1.26
CA LYS A 31 2.11 -8.34 -0.05
C LYS A 31 3.46 -7.64 0.11
N PHE A 32 3.43 -6.46 0.72
CA PHE A 32 4.64 -5.77 1.18
C PHE A 32 4.43 -5.10 2.54
N SER A 33 5.51 -4.95 3.30
CA SER A 33 5.48 -4.18 4.55
C SER A 33 5.76 -2.72 4.27
N THR A 34 5.06 -1.82 4.94
CA THR A 34 5.47 -0.42 4.96
C THR A 34 6.65 -0.23 5.91
N LYS A 35 7.30 0.93 5.83
CA LYS A 35 8.43 1.28 6.70
C LYS A 35 8.20 2.66 7.33
N PRO A 36 8.79 2.94 8.51
CA PRO A 36 8.75 4.27 9.10
C PRO A 36 9.63 5.26 8.32
N VAL A 37 9.45 6.55 8.59
CA VAL A 37 10.27 7.66 8.07
C VAL A 37 11.78 7.41 8.24
N ALA A 38 12.20 6.82 9.35
CA ALA A 38 13.60 6.51 9.62
C ALA A 38 13.74 5.14 10.30
N SER A 39 14.72 4.35 9.87
CA SER A 39 14.94 2.98 10.34
C SER A 39 15.24 2.85 11.84
N LYS A 40 15.63 3.95 12.51
CA LYS A 40 15.81 3.98 13.97
C LYS A 40 14.48 3.82 14.72
N TYR A 41 13.36 4.16 14.10
CA TYR A 41 12.03 3.96 14.66
C TYR A 41 11.54 2.54 14.36
N GLY A 42 10.92 1.89 15.33
CA GLY A 42 10.35 0.55 15.13
C GLY A 42 9.13 0.57 14.21
N LYS A 43 8.72 -0.60 13.71
CA LYS A 43 7.52 -0.72 12.84
C LYS A 43 6.23 -0.19 13.49
N GLN A 44 6.16 -0.18 14.82
CA GLN A 44 5.00 0.29 15.59
C GLN A 44 4.96 1.82 15.79
N SER A 45 5.93 2.57 15.26
CA SER A 45 6.05 4.02 15.48
C SER A 45 5.05 4.88 14.69
N TYR A 46 4.34 4.27 13.74
CA TYR A 46 3.39 4.96 12.89
C TYR A 46 2.19 4.07 12.58
N VAL A 47 1.13 4.70 12.08
CA VAL A 47 -0.02 4.03 11.48
C VAL A 47 -0.20 4.52 10.05
N VAL A 48 -0.75 3.67 9.19
CA VAL A 48 -1.16 4.05 7.84
C VAL A 48 -2.51 4.75 7.93
N THR A 49 -2.58 5.99 7.43
CA THR A 49 -3.77 6.85 7.51
C THR A 49 -4.55 6.90 6.20
N ALA A 50 -3.86 6.73 5.07
CA ALA A 50 -4.47 6.80 3.75
C ALA A 50 -3.74 5.92 2.72
N MET A 51 -4.46 5.48 1.69
CA MET A 51 -3.90 4.83 0.51
C MET A 51 -4.62 5.29 -0.75
N ALA A 52 -3.88 5.50 -1.84
CA ALA A 52 -4.44 5.84 -3.14
C ALA A 52 -3.57 5.26 -4.26
N PHE A 53 -4.19 4.64 -5.26
CA PHE A 53 -3.50 4.25 -6.49
C PHE A 53 -3.27 5.47 -7.38
N SER A 54 -2.19 5.44 -8.16
CA SER A 54 -1.99 6.38 -9.25
C SER A 54 -3.04 6.20 -10.34
N PRO A 55 -3.34 7.24 -11.14
CA PRO A 55 -4.28 7.15 -12.27
C PRO A 55 -3.90 6.05 -13.27
N ASP A 56 -2.59 5.82 -13.46
CA ASP A 56 -2.05 4.77 -14.33
C ASP A 56 -2.11 3.35 -13.70
N SER A 57 -2.61 3.20 -12.48
CA SER A 57 -2.70 1.92 -11.73
C SER A 57 -1.36 1.20 -11.45
N THR A 58 -0.22 1.84 -11.72
CA THR A 58 1.12 1.21 -11.58
C THR A 58 1.80 1.47 -10.23
N LYS A 59 1.28 2.42 -9.45
CA LYS A 59 1.85 2.86 -8.17
C LYS A 59 0.77 3.02 -7.13
N ILE A 60 1.18 2.95 -5.87
CA ILE A 60 0.32 3.24 -4.72
C ILE A 60 1.04 4.21 -3.78
N ALA A 61 0.34 5.29 -3.41
CA ALA A 61 0.75 6.22 -2.38
C ALA A 61 0.17 5.79 -1.03
N ILE A 62 1.00 5.81 0.01
CA ILE A 62 0.63 5.46 1.38
C ILE A 62 0.98 6.62 2.29
N GLY A 63 -0.04 7.23 2.88
CA GLY A 63 0.09 8.26 3.91
C GLY A 63 0.25 7.63 5.28
N GLN A 64 1.19 8.17 6.06
CA GLN A 64 1.52 7.68 7.40
C GLN A 64 1.42 8.82 8.43
N SER A 65 1.22 8.46 9.70
CA SER A 65 1.10 9.41 10.82
C SER A 65 2.42 10.08 11.20
N ASP A 66 3.55 9.61 10.68
CA ASP A 66 4.90 10.15 10.91
C ASP A 66 5.30 11.22 9.88
N ASN A 67 4.32 11.85 9.25
CA ASN A 67 4.45 12.95 8.28
C ASN A 67 5.17 12.58 6.98
N VAL A 68 5.09 11.31 6.57
CA VAL A 68 5.65 10.83 5.31
C VAL A 68 4.58 10.21 4.41
N ILE A 69 4.79 10.36 3.11
CA ILE A 69 4.08 9.61 2.08
C ILE A 69 5.10 8.77 1.32
N PHE A 70 4.90 7.46 1.32
CA PHE A 70 5.67 6.54 0.48
C PHE A 70 4.91 6.21 -0.79
N VAL A 71 5.61 6.20 -1.92
CA VAL A 71 5.07 5.73 -3.20
C VAL A 71 5.76 4.43 -3.57
N TYR A 72 4.97 3.37 -3.73
CA TYR A 72 5.43 2.04 -4.11
C TYR A 72 5.07 1.76 -5.56
N ARG A 73 5.97 1.11 -6.30
CA ARG A 73 5.68 0.59 -7.65
C ARG A 73 5.11 -0.81 -7.51
N ILE A 74 3.91 -1.03 -8.06
CA ILE A 74 3.21 -2.32 -8.05
C ILE A 74 3.35 -3.05 -9.38
N GLY A 75 3.59 -2.32 -10.48
CA GLY A 75 3.66 -2.88 -11.83
C GLY A 75 2.31 -2.82 -12.55
N GLU A 76 2.32 -3.11 -13.85
CA GLU A 76 1.11 -3.14 -14.69
C GLU A 76 0.40 -4.50 -14.54
N ASP A 77 1.16 -5.59 -14.59
CA ASP A 77 0.67 -6.97 -14.45
C ASP A 77 1.00 -7.57 -13.07
N TRP A 78 0.58 -8.82 -12.86
CA TRP A 78 0.84 -9.64 -11.66
C TRP A 78 2.05 -10.55 -11.82
#